data_AF-A0A8T8I053-F1
#
_entry.id   AF-A0A8T8I053-F1
#
_cell.length_a   1.000
_cell.length_b   1.000
_cell.length_c   1.000
_cell.angle_alpha   90.00
_cell.angle_beta   90.00
_cell.angle_gamma   90.00
#
_symmetry.space_group_name_H-M   'P 1'
#
loop_
_entity.id
_entity.type
_entity.pdbx_description
1 polymer ?
#
loop_
_entity_poly.entity_id
_entity_poly.type
_entity_poly.pdbx_seq_one_letter_code
_entity_poly.pdbx_strand_id
1 'polypeptide(L)'
;MLEIRRADELGESARAGICAVFVDGFGEYLDYFAKDRARLVDAFAHMLVLDLFHVAVIDGQPAGIAACTDGQQLPLRHDRAVLRQQLG
;
A
#
# COMPACT_ATOMS: atom_id res chain seq x y z
N MET A 1 7.67 -13.76 14.95
CA MET A 1 9.03 -13.15 14.78
C MET A 1 8.88 -11.94 13.87
N LEU A 2 9.58 -10.83 14.12
CA LEU A 2 9.54 -9.66 13.24
C LEU A 2 10.69 -9.74 12.22
N GLU A 3 10.35 -9.65 10.95
CA GLU A 3 11.30 -9.53 9.84
C GLU A 3 11.05 -8.24 9.06
N ILE A 4 12.11 -7.64 8.52
CA ILE A 4 11.98 -6.54 7.55
C ILE A 4 12.39 -7.08 6.19
N ARG A 5 11.49 -6.98 5.21
CA ARG A 5 11.72 -7.46 3.83
C ARG A 5 11.39 -6.38 2.83
N ARG A 6 12.04 -6.39 1.66
CA ARG A 6 11.63 -5.51 0.56
C ARG A 6 10.26 -5.95 0.05
N ALA A 7 9.40 -5.01 -0.30
CA ALA A 7 8.04 -5.33 -0.72
C ALA A 7 7.98 -6.09 -2.06
N ASP A 8 8.90 -5.82 -2.98
CA ASP A 8 9.02 -6.51 -4.27
C ASP A 8 9.36 -8.00 -4.11
N GLU A 9 10.10 -8.38 -3.07
CA GLU A 9 10.43 -9.77 -2.74
C GLU A 9 9.27 -10.56 -2.10
N LEU A 10 8.23 -9.87 -1.62
CA LEU A 10 7.02 -10.50 -1.08
C LEU A 10 6.03 -10.90 -2.18
N GLY A 11 6.24 -10.39 -3.40
CA GLY A 11 5.42 -10.67 -4.56
C GLY A 11 4.05 -9.98 -4.55
N GLU A 12 3.36 -10.09 -5.69
CA GLU A 12 2.10 -9.39 -5.95
C GLU A 12 0.97 -9.79 -4.98
N SER A 13 0.98 -11.02 -4.46
CA SER A 13 0.01 -11.50 -3.46
C SER A 13 0.07 -10.72 -2.14
N ALA A 14 1.20 -10.11 -1.80
CA ALA A 14 1.34 -9.32 -0.58
C ALA A 14 0.85 -7.87 -0.73
N ARG A 15 0.67 -7.38 -1.97
CA ARG A 15 0.33 -5.98 -2.26
C ARG A 15 -0.93 -5.51 -1.53
N ALA A 16 -1.99 -6.31 -1.54
CA ALA A 16 -3.24 -5.97 -0.87
C ALA A 16 -3.04 -5.83 0.65
N GLY A 17 -2.25 -6.71 1.27
CA GLY A 17 -1.92 -6.63 2.70
C GLY A 17 -1.06 -5.40 3.04
N ILE A 18 -0.08 -5.09 2.19
CA ILE A 18 0.75 -3.87 2.33
C ILE A 18 -0.12 -2.62 2.18
N CYS A 19 -1.04 -2.61 1.22
CA CYS A 19 -1.98 -1.51 1.02
C CYS A 19 -2.97 -1.37 2.17
N ALA A 20 -3.42 -2.48 2.75
CA ALA A 20 -4.22 -2.46 3.98
C ALA A 20 -3.50 -1.74 5.12
N VAL A 21 -2.21 -2.03 5.35
CA VAL A 21 -1.40 -1.31 6.35
C VAL A 21 -1.31 0.18 6.02
N PHE A 22 -1.13 0.55 4.74
CA PHE A 22 -1.15 1.94 4.30
C PHE A 22 -2.51 2.62 4.57
N VAL A 23 -3.62 1.98 4.19
CA VAL A 23 -4.97 2.51 4.38
C VAL A 23 -5.28 2.68 5.86
N ASP A 24 -4.91 1.71 6.70
CA ASP A 24 -5.14 1.77 8.14
C ASP A 24 -4.29 2.86 8.82
N GLY A 25 -3.04 3.05 8.37
CA GLY A 25 -2.14 4.08 8.90
C GLY A 25 -2.53 5.51 8.51
N PHE A 26 -3.23 5.69 7.39
CA PHE A 26 -3.63 7.00 6.86
C PHE A 26 -5.15 7.18 6.77
N GLY A 27 -5.93 6.31 7.40
CA GLY A 27 -7.38 6.20 7.23
C GLY A 27 -8.12 7.54 7.34
N GLU A 28 -7.82 8.34 8.36
CA GLU A 28 -8.45 9.65 8.56
C GLU A 28 -8.27 10.62 7.38
N TYR A 29 -7.14 10.54 6.67
CA TYR A 29 -6.85 11.36 5.50
C TYR A 29 -7.46 10.77 4.21
N LEU A 30 -7.66 9.45 4.16
CA LEU A 30 -8.16 8.73 3.00
C LEU A 30 -9.69 8.59 3.01
N ASP A 31 -10.30 8.76 4.17
CA ASP A 31 -11.74 8.73 4.44
C ASP A 31 -12.57 9.74 3.64
N TYR A 32 -11.90 10.73 3.02
CA TYR A 32 -12.46 11.64 2.03
C TYR A 32 -12.87 10.92 0.74
N PHE A 33 -12.11 9.90 0.31
CA PHE A 33 -12.34 9.18 -0.94
C PHE A 33 -13.43 8.11 -0.81
N ALA A 34 -13.43 7.35 0.28
CA ALA A 34 -14.45 6.37 0.60
C ALA A 34 -14.40 6.04 2.10
N LYS A 35 -15.56 5.69 2.69
CA LYS A 35 -15.65 5.19 4.07
C LYS A 35 -15.39 3.69 4.18
N ASP A 36 -15.46 2.98 3.06
CA ASP A 36 -15.22 1.55 3.00
C ASP A 36 -13.72 1.29 2.86
N ARG A 37 -13.13 0.73 3.91
CA ARG A 37 -11.71 0.34 3.95
C ARG A 37 -11.32 -0.60 2.82
N ALA A 38 -12.13 -1.61 2.51
CA ALA A 38 -11.81 -2.57 1.45
C ALA A 38 -11.77 -1.87 0.09
N ARG A 39 -12.74 -0.96 -0.14
CA ARG A 39 -12.77 -0.13 -1.34
C ARG A 39 -11.55 0.78 -1.47
N LEU A 40 -11.04 1.34 -0.37
CA LEU A 40 -9.79 2.11 -0.37
C LEU A 40 -8.57 1.23 -0.71
N VAL A 41 -8.50 0.01 -0.17
CA VAL A 41 -7.43 -0.94 -0.50
C VAL A 41 -7.46 -1.28 -2.00
N ASP A 42 -8.63 -1.61 -2.54
CA ASP A 42 -8.79 -1.91 -3.97
C ASP A 42 -8.47 -0.70 -4.86
N ALA A 43 -8.76 0.51 -4.38
CA ALA A 43 -8.46 1.75 -5.09
C ALA A 43 -6.98 2.14 -5.05
N PHE A 44 -6.21 1.73 -4.03
CA PHE A 44 -4.84 2.23 -3.83
C PHE A 44 -3.75 1.17 -3.99
N ALA A 45 -4.08 -0.12 -3.99
CA ALA A 45 -3.09 -1.20 -4.07
C ALA A 45 -2.16 -1.05 -5.29
N HIS A 46 -2.72 -0.71 -6.45
CA HIS A 46 -1.96 -0.50 -7.68
C HIS A 46 -0.99 0.68 -7.61
N MET A 47 -1.24 1.63 -6.72
CA MET A 47 -0.42 2.84 -6.59
C MET A 47 0.94 2.54 -5.97
N LEU A 48 1.05 1.49 -5.15
CA LEU A 48 2.28 1.20 -4.42
C LEU A 48 3.41 0.80 -5.37
N VAL A 49 4.49 1.58 -5.40
CA VAL A 49 5.72 1.21 -6.09
C VAL A 49 6.55 0.32 -5.16
N LEU A 50 6.35 -1.00 -5.25
CA LEU A 50 6.89 -1.96 -4.28
C LEU A 50 8.43 -1.88 -4.10
N ASP A 51 9.16 -1.53 -5.16
CA ASP A 51 10.62 -1.37 -5.13
C ASP A 51 11.08 -0.31 -4.10
N LEU A 52 10.19 0.61 -3.71
CA LEU A 52 10.46 1.71 -2.79
C LEU A 52 9.91 1.46 -1.38
N PHE A 53 9.47 0.23 -1.06
CA PHE A 53 8.96 -0.11 0.26
C PHE A 53 9.75 -1.22 0.95
N HIS A 54 9.99 -1.03 2.23
CA HIS A 54 10.31 -2.10 3.17
C HIS A 54 9.09 -2.40 4.04
N VAL A 55 8.85 -3.67 4.30
CA VAL A 55 7.67 -4.18 5.01
C VAL A 55 8.13 -4.93 6.25
N ALA A 56 7.59 -4.53 7.39
CA ALA A 56 7.62 -5.32 8.61
C ALA A 56 6.63 -6.47 8.47
N VAL A 57 7.13 -7.70 8.60
CA VAL A 57 6.34 -8.93 8.50
C VAL A 57 6.33 -9.60 9.88
N ILE A 58 5.14 -9.85 10.42
CA ILE A 58 4.92 -10.62 11.65
C ILE A 58 4.07 -11.83 11.28
N ASP A 59 4.60 -13.02 11.56
CA ASP A 59 3.93 -14.31 11.32
C ASP A 59 3.43 -14.46 9.86
N GLY A 60 4.25 -13.98 8.92
CA GLY A 60 3.98 -14.04 7.49
C GLY A 60 3.03 -12.95 6.96
N GLN A 61 2.55 -12.04 7.81
CA GLN A 61 1.63 -10.96 7.43
C GLN A 61 2.29 -9.58 7.48
N PRO A 62 2.04 -8.69 6.50
CA PRO A 62 2.42 -7.29 6.59
C PRO A 62 1.83 -6.64 7.85
N ALA A 63 2.68 -6.01 8.66
CA ALA A 63 2.32 -5.36 9.92
C ALA A 63 2.78 -3.90 10.00
N GLY A 64 3.67 -3.48 9.10
CA GLY A 64 4.19 -2.12 9.02
C GLY A 64 4.87 -1.88 7.69
N ILE A 65 4.93 -0.64 7.23
CA ILE A 65 5.56 -0.26 5.97
C ILE A 65 6.43 0.97 6.17
N ALA A 66 7.51 1.05 5.41
CA ALA A 66 8.34 2.24 5.30
C ALA A 66 8.63 2.51 3.82
N ALA A 67 8.27 3.70 3.35
CA ALA A 67 8.72 4.19 2.05
C ALA A 67 10.19 4.63 2.17
N CYS A 68 11.06 4.02 1.38
CA CYS A 68 12.48 4.33 1.32
C CYS A 68 12.78 4.96 -0.04
N THR A 69 12.72 6.28 -0.11
CA THR A 69 12.94 7.04 -1.34
C THR A 69 14.20 7.91 -1.23
N ASP A 70 14.85 8.14 -2.37
CA ASP A 70 15.93 9.11 -2.57
C ASP A 70 15.41 10.55 -2.76
N GLY A 71 14.10 10.75 -2.73
CA GLY A 71 13.43 12.02 -2.99
C GLY A 71 13.24 12.35 -4.48
N GLN A 72 13.73 11.50 -5.38
CA GLN A 72 13.50 11.63 -6.83
C GLN A 72 12.33 10.75 -7.29
N GLN A 73 12.21 9.56 -6.73
CA GLN A 73 11.14 8.62 -7.06
C GLN A 73 9.98 8.72 -6.05
N LEU A 74 8.76 8.73 -6.58
CA LEU A 74 7.56 8.74 -5.76
C LEU A 74 7.16 7.31 -5.38
N PRO A 75 6.87 7.03 -4.09
CA PRO A 75 6.43 5.70 -3.66
C PRO A 75 5.01 5.35 -4.12
N LEU A 76 4.27 6.34 -4.65
CA LEU A 76 2.91 6.17 -5.16
C LEU A 76 2.85 6.62 -6.62
N ARG A 77 2.33 5.75 -7.50
CA ARG A 77 2.04 6.05 -8.90
C ARG A 77 0.61 5.66 -9.25
N HIS A 78 -0.28 6.64 -9.31
CA HIS A 78 -1.69 6.38 -9.57
C HIS A 78 -1.97 6.10 -11.06
N ASP A 79 -2.87 5.17 -11.29
CA ASP A 79 -3.60 5.01 -12.54
C ASP A 79 -5.01 5.61 -12.40
N ARG A 80 -5.32 6.60 -13.25
CA ARG A 80 -6.61 7.28 -13.26
C ARG A 80 -7.78 6.36 -13.62
N ALA A 81 -7.59 5.41 -14.53
CA ALA A 81 -8.65 4.51 -14.95
C ALA A 81 -9.08 3.60 -13.80
N VAL A 82 -8.11 3.06 -13.06
CA VAL A 82 -8.34 2.23 -11.86
C VAL A 82 -9.02 3.05 -10.77
N LEU A 83 -8.52 4.27 -10.50
CA LEU A 83 -9.15 5.14 -9.49
C LEU A 83 -10.61 5.46 -9.83
N ARG A 84 -10.92 5.76 -11.09
CA ARG A 84 -12.31 6.01 -11.52
C ARG A 84 -13.20 4.79 -11.40
N GLN A 85 -12.67 3.61 -11.73
CA GLN A 85 -13.41 2.36 -11.58
C GLN A 85 -13.79 2.10 -10.12
N GLN A 86 -12.87 2.38 -9.19
CA GLN A 86 -13.07 2.08 -7.78
C GLN A 86 -13.80 3.20 -7.03
N LEU A 87 -13.55 4.47 -7.33
CA LEU A 87 -14.04 5.62 -6.54
C LEU A 87 -15.21 6.38 -7.21
N GLY A 88 -15.44 6.21 -8.52
CA GLY A 88 -16.45 6.94 -9.30
C GLY A 88 -15.87 8.10 -10.12
#